data_AF-A0A0V8JJN3-F1
#
_entry.id   AF-A0A0V8JJN3-F1
#
_cell.length_a   1.000
_cell.length_b   1.000
_cell.length_c   1.000
_cell.angle_alpha   90.00
_cell.angle_beta   90.00
_cell.angle_gamma   90.00
#
_symmetry.space_group_name_H-M   'P 1'
#
loop_
_entity.id
_entity.type
_entity.pdbx_description
1 polymer ?
#
loop_
_entity_poly.entity_id
_entity_poly.type
_entity_poly.pdbx_seq_one_letter_code
_entity_poly.pdbx_strand_id
1 'polypeptide(L)' 'MGMPLELNTMIVTKGNEKRVVDNVFQIEKKGYRLYPLEVPLSIHKTKNGERVGTGIIKKLELEQNKTVVTYELIKLHSTN' A
#
# COMPACT_ATOMS: atom_id res chain seq x y z
N MET A 1 21.13 -16.42 9.98
CA MET A 1 20.46 -15.09 9.98
C MET A 1 19.54 -15.04 8.77
N GLY A 2 18.26 -14.70 8.95
CA GLY A 2 17.25 -14.74 7.88
C GLY A 2 16.64 -13.37 7.61
N MET A 3 16.08 -13.18 6.42
CA MET A 3 15.35 -11.98 6.04
C MET A 3 13.94 -12.02 6.64
N PRO A 4 13.57 -11.16 7.61
CA PRO A 4 12.22 -11.13 8.13
C PRO A 4 11.28 -10.54 7.08
N LEU A 5 10.20 -11.26 6.77
CA LEU A 5 9.20 -10.85 5.78
C LEU A 5 7.82 -10.75 6.45
N GLU A 6 7.07 -9.70 6.11
CA GLU A 6 5.67 -9.52 6.51
C GLU A 6 4.77 -9.60 5.27
N LEU A 7 3.75 -10.46 5.28
CA LEU A 7 2.76 -10.51 4.21
C LEU A 7 1.56 -9.65 4.60
N ASN A 8 1.22 -8.67 3.76
CA ASN A 8 0.12 -7.75 4.01
C ASN A 8 -0.96 -7.90 2.92
N THR A 9 -2.22 -7.95 3.36
CA THR A 9 -3.41 -8.07 2.50
C THR A 9 -4.18 -6.75 2.35
N MET A 10 -3.71 -5.68 2.97
CA MET A 10 -4.34 -4.35 2.94
C MET A 10 -3.28 -3.25 2.92
N ILE A 11 -3.60 -2.13 2.26
CA ILE A 11 -2.73 -0.96 2.17
C ILE A 11 -3.15 0.04 3.24
N VAL A 12 -2.35 0.18 4.31
CA VAL A 12 -2.62 1.17 5.37
C VAL A 12 -1.78 2.41 5.10
N THR A 13 -2.36 3.55 4.76
CA THR A 13 -1.56 4.70 4.29
C THR A 13 -0.98 5.57 5.42
N LYS A 14 -1.71 5.72 6.53
CA LYS A 14 -1.40 6.66 7.63
C LYS A 14 -1.22 8.12 7.19
N GLY A 15 -1.68 8.50 5.99
CA GLY A 15 -1.48 9.85 5.43
C GLY A 15 -0.07 10.11 4.88
N ASN A 16 0.75 9.08 4.73
CA ASN A 16 2.15 9.18 4.27
C ASN A 16 2.32 8.80 2.78
N GLU A 17 1.21 8.59 2.07
CA GLU A 17 1.20 8.33 0.64
C GLU A 17 1.59 9.58 -0.15
N LYS A 18 2.37 9.38 -1.21
CA LYS A 18 2.75 10.43 -2.16
C LYS A 18 2.13 10.11 -3.50
N ARG A 19 1.43 11.07 -4.08
CA ARG A 19 0.92 10.96 -5.46
C ARG A 19 2.10 11.10 -6.42
N VAL A 20 2.26 10.14 -7.32
CA VAL A 20 3.33 10.15 -8.34
C VAL A 20 2.79 10.73 -9.64
N VAL A 21 1.74 10.13 -10.19
CA VAL A 21 1.10 10.54 -11.45
C VAL A 21 -0.34 10.02 -11.46
N ASP A 22 -1.29 10.82 -11.96
CA ASP A 22 -2.71 10.45 -12.06
C ASP A 22 -3.24 9.75 -10.80
N ASN A 23 -3.73 8.51 -10.88
CA ASN A 23 -4.23 7.77 -9.72
C ASN A 23 -3.17 6.83 -9.11
N VAL A 24 -1.89 7.03 -9.44
CA VAL A 24 -0.77 6.25 -8.91
C VAL A 24 -0.15 6.95 -7.71
N PHE A 25 -0.05 6.19 -6.62
CA PHE A 25 0.48 6.61 -5.35
C PHE A 25 1.62 5.69 -4.92
N GLN A 26 2.53 6.24 -4.12
CA GLN A 26 3.62 5.53 -3.50
C GLN A 26 3.57 5.66 -1.99
N ILE A 27 3.90 4.58 -1.30
CA ILE A 27 4.07 4.60 0.14
C ILE A 27 5.29 3.80 0.58
N GLU A 28 6.09 4.41 1.44
CA GLU A 28 7.22 3.76 2.09
C GLU A 28 6.76 3.03 3.37
N LYS A 29 7.25 1.81 3.55
CA LYS A 29 7.03 0.99 4.72
C LYS A 29 8.36 0.53 5.31
N LYS A 30 8.42 0.51 6.64
CA LYS A 30 9.52 -0.11 7.38
C LYS A 30 9.42 -1.63 7.27
N GLY A 31 10.58 -2.26 7.06
CA GLY A 31 10.73 -3.71 6.90
C GLY A 31 10.43 -4.18 5.49
N TYR A 32 10.72 -5.46 5.25
CA TYR A 32 10.42 -6.14 4.01
C TYR A 32 9.00 -6.68 4.04
N ARG A 33 8.17 -6.16 3.15
CA ARG A 33 6.75 -6.45 3.09
C ARG A 33 6.39 -6.96 1.71
N LEU A 34 5.61 -8.02 1.68
CA LEU A 34 5.04 -8.57 0.48
C LEU A 34 3.56 -8.26 0.44
N TYR A 35 3.08 -8.00 -0.77
CA TYR A 35 1.69 -7.79 -1.05
C TYR A 35 1.31 -8.53 -2.33
N PRO A 36 0.03 -8.93 -2.49
CA PRO A 36 -0.49 -9.37 -3.78
C PRO A 36 -0.31 -8.27 -4.84
N LEU A 37 0.35 -8.61 -5.93
CA LEU A 37 0.51 -7.75 -7.11
C LEU A 37 -0.67 -7.95 -8.06
N GLU A 38 -1.09 -6.90 -8.75
CA GLU A 38 -2.16 -6.94 -9.78
C GLU A 38 -3.53 -7.45 -9.29
N VAL A 39 -3.76 -7.44 -7.97
CA VAL A 39 -5.04 -7.80 -7.35
C VAL A 39 -5.60 -6.60 -6.59
N PRO A 40 -6.93 -6.35 -6.64
CA PRO A 40 -7.56 -5.29 -5.85
C PRO A 40 -7.44 -5.54 -4.34
N LEU A 41 -6.86 -4.58 -3.62
CA LEU A 41 -6.73 -4.58 -2.16
C LEU A 41 -7.45 -3.38 -1.55
N SER A 42 -7.91 -3.54 -0.30
CA SER A 42 -8.51 -2.44 0.44
C SER A 42 -7.44 -1.44 0.92
N ILE A 43 -7.76 -0.16 0.79
CA ILE A 43 -6.92 0.95 1.28
C ILE A 43 -7.59 1.51 2.53
N HIS A 44 -6.82 1.67 3.60
CA HIS A 44 -7.27 2.21 4.89
C HIS A 44 -6.35 3.33 5.37
N LYS A 45 -6.90 4.33 6.06
CA LYS A 45 -6.09 5.42 6.66
C LYS A 45 -5.32 4.90 7.88
N THR A 46 -5.98 4.13 8.74
CA THR A 46 -5.38 3.49 9.93
C THR A 46 -5.71 2.00 9.93
N LYS A 47 -4.97 1.18 10.69
CA LYS A 47 -5.14 -0.28 10.70
C LYS A 47 -6.56 -0.73 11.10
N ASN A 48 -7.16 -0.01 12.04
CA ASN A 48 -8.52 -0.26 12.55
C ASN A 48 -9.53 0.77 12.02
N GLY A 49 -9.13 1.61 11.07
CA GLY A 49 -9.95 2.69 10.56
C GLY A 49 -10.78 2.29 9.36
N GLU A 50 -11.67 3.19 8.97
CA GLU A 50 -12.53 3.00 7.81
C GLU A 50 -11.74 2.83 6.51
N ARG A 51 -12.35 2.09 5.60
CA ARG A 51 -11.85 1.89 4.24
C ARG A 51 -11.93 3.22 3.50
N VAL A 52 -10.80 3.65 2.97
CA VAL A 52 -10.66 4.86 2.14
C VAL A 52 -10.92 4.55 0.67
N GLY A 53 -10.65 3.31 0.25
CA GLY A 53 -10.85 2.92 -1.14
C GLY A 53 -10.36 1.52 -1.47
N THR A 54 -10.11 1.31 -2.75
CA THR A 54 -9.56 0.09 -3.33
C THR A 54 -8.44 0.48 -4.28
N GLY A 55 -7.32 -0.22 -4.21
CA GLY A 55 -6.20 -0.02 -5.13
C GLY A 55 -5.55 -1.32 -5.56
N ILE A 56 -4.79 -1.25 -6.63
CA ILE A 56 -4.04 -2.36 -7.21
C ILE A 56 -2.56 -2.04 -7.08
N ILE A 57 -1.78 -2.93 -6.47
CA ILE A 57 -0.33 -2.73 -6.38
C ILE A 57 0.30 -3.09 -7.72
N LYS A 58 1.05 -2.13 -8.28
CA LYS A 58 1.73 -2.21 -9.57
C LYS A 58 3.21 -2.53 -9.44
N LYS A 59 3.84 -2.12 -8.33
CA LYS A 59 5.27 -2.34 -8.09
C LYS A 59 5.57 -2.44 -6.60
N LEU A 60 6.46 -3.37 -6.25
CA LEU A 60 7.09 -3.47 -4.94
C LEU A 60 8.60 -3.37 -5.10
N GLU A 61 9.22 -2.52 -4.29
CA GLU A 61 10.68 -2.37 -4.24
C GLU A 61 11.12 -2.60 -2.81
N LEU A 62 11.99 -3.60 -2.61
CA LEU A 62 12.47 -4.02 -1.30
C LEU A 62 13.97 -3.72 -1.23
N GLU A 63 14.35 -2.72 -0.45
CA GLU A 63 15.74 -2.33 -0.27
C GLU A 63 15.93 -1.69 1.10
N GLN A 64 17.16 -1.75 1.63
CA GLN A 64 17.56 -1.02 2.84
C GLN A 64 16.59 -1.18 4.04
N ASN A 65 16.08 -2.39 4.27
CA ASN A 65 15.10 -2.70 5.32
C ASN A 65 13.78 -1.90 5.21
N LYS A 66 13.38 -1.60 3.98
CA LYS A 66 12.17 -0.88 3.61
C LYS A 66 11.48 -1.56 2.44
N THR A 67 10.22 -1.22 2.27
CA THR A 67 9.42 -1.58 1.11
C THR A 67 8.75 -0.32 0.57
N VAL A 68 8.98 0.01 -0.69
CA VAL A 68 8.21 1.02 -1.41
C VAL A 68 7.11 0.30 -2.18
N VAL A 69 5.87 0.66 -1.87
CA VAL A 69 4.67 0.12 -2.52
C VAL A 69 4.13 1.17 -3.47
N THR A 70 4.15 0.89 -4.77
CA THR A 70 3.48 1.71 -5.79
C THR A 70 2.15 1.07 -6.14
N TYR A 71 1.06 1.80 -5.95
CA TYR A 71 -0.29 1.31 -6.20
C TYR A 71 -1.14 2.33 -6.94
N GLU A 72 -2.07 1.82 -7.72
CA GLU A 72 -3.07 2.62 -8.43
C GLU A 72 -4.39 2.58 -7.65
N LEU A 73 -4.94 3.76 -7.36
CA LEU A 73 -6.25 3.91 -6.73
C LEU A 73 -7.36 3.76 -7.79
N ILE A 74 -8.11 2.67 -7.71
CA ILE A 74 -9.17 2.37 -8.69
C ILE A 74 -10.56 2.82 -8.24
N LYS A 75 -10.79 2.90 -6.92
CA LYS A 75 -12.09 3.30 -6.38
C LYS A 75 -11.92 3.97 -5.03
N LEU A 76 -12.50 5.17 -4.88
CA LEU A 76 -12.65 5.83 -3.59
C LEU A 76 -13.88 5.28 -2.87
N HIS A 77 -13.75 5.10 -1.56
CA HIS A 77 -14.87 4.87 -0.66
C HIS A 77 -15.26 6.23 -0.08
N SER A 78 -16.19 6.91 -0.75
CA SER A 78 -16.74 8.18 -0.26
C SER A 78 -17.74 7.89 0.84
N THR A 79 -17.35 8.13 2.10
CA THR A 79 -18.33 8.43 3.13
C THR A 79 -18.74 9.89 2.92
N ASN A 80 -19.97 10.09 2.43
CA ASN A 80 -20.66 11.37 2.49
C ASN A 80 -20.89 11.77 3.95
#